data_AF-A0A520HP29-F1
#
_entry.id   AF-A0A520HP29-F1
#
_cell.length_a   1.000
_cell.length_b   1.000
_cell.length_c   1.000
_cell.angle_alpha   90.00
_cell.angle_beta   90.00
_cell.angle_gamma   90.00
#
_symmetry.space_group_name_H-M   'P 1'
#
loop_
_entity.id
_entity.type
_entity.pdbx_description
1 polymer ?
#
loop_
_entity_poly.entity_id
_entity_poly.type
_entity_poly.pdbx_seq_one_letter_code
_entity_poly.pdbx_strand_id
1 'polypeptide(L)' 'GLKVTVIPGGKRYRNNEGARELTTGADGVLSVDWPSAGMYWLNATLTDAKATTPRATERRMSYVTTLEVMTP' A
#
# COMPACT_ATOMS: atom_id res chain seq x y z
N GLY A 1 -10.29 -7.49 3.36
CA GLY A 1 -9.57 -6.50 2.55
C GLY A 1 -8.08 -6.71 2.64
N LEU A 2 -7.34 -6.13 1.71
CA LEU A 2 -5.87 -6.09 1.70
C LEU A 2 -5.40 -4.86 2.50
N LYS A 3 -4.37 -5.03 3.34
CA LYS A 3 -3.73 -3.89 4.02
C LYS A 3 -2.86 -3.13 3.03
N VAL A 4 -2.97 -1.81 3.07
CA VAL A 4 -2.23 -0.89 2.21
C VAL A 4 -1.63 0.22 3.05
N THR A 5 -0.33 0.41 2.94
CA THR A 5 0.40 1.51 3.57
C THR A 5 0.59 2.62 2.55
N VAL A 6 0.23 3.84 2.92
CA VAL A 6 0.46 5.05 2.10
C VAL A 6 1.31 6.04 2.89
N ILE A 7 2.41 6.50 2.31
CA ILE A 7 3.39 7.37 2.98
C ILE A 7 3.67 8.59 2.09
N PRO A 8 3.54 9.82 2.60
CA PRO A 8 4.02 11.01 1.89
C PRO A 8 5.51 10.90 1.56
N GLY A 9 5.86 11.17 0.30
CA GLY A 9 7.22 11.15 -0.20
C GLY A 9 8.15 12.14 0.51
N GLY A 10 9.46 11.89 0.43
CA GLY A 10 10.48 12.79 1.00
C GLY A 10 10.69 12.68 2.52
N LYS A 11 10.17 11.64 3.17
CA LYS A 11 10.24 11.46 4.64
C LYS A 11 11.15 10.32 5.13
N ARG A 12 12.09 9.87 4.29
CA ARG A 12 12.94 8.69 4.48
C ARG A 12 13.81 8.67 5.77
N TYR A 13 13.84 9.75 6.55
CA TYR A 13 14.61 9.88 7.80
C TYR A 13 13.87 10.66 8.91
N ARG A 14 12.52 10.70 8.92
CA ARG A 14 11.76 11.40 9.97
C ARG A 14 11.10 10.43 10.96
N ASN A 15 11.15 10.78 12.25
CA ASN A 15 10.55 10.03 13.38
C ASN A 15 9.03 9.77 13.23
N ASN A 16 8.35 10.45 12.30
CA ASN A 16 6.96 10.21 11.96
C ASN A 16 6.79 10.38 10.45
N GLU A 17 6.82 9.27 9.72
CA GLU A 17 6.68 9.23 8.26
C GLU A 17 5.28 9.69 7.81
N GLY A 18 4.31 9.79 8.73
CA GLY A 18 2.92 10.08 8.39
C GLY A 18 2.29 8.94 7.57
N ALA A 19 2.75 7.71 7.82
CA ALA A 19 2.22 6.51 7.21
C ALA A 19 0.74 6.34 7.59
N ARG A 20 -0.07 6.01 6.59
CA ARG A 20 -1.49 5.71 6.73
C ARG A 20 -1.70 4.24 6.40
N GLU A 21 -2.21 3.49 7.37
CA GLU A 21 -2.59 2.10 7.21
C GLU A 21 -4.08 2.05 6.85
N LEU A 22 -4.37 1.63 5.62
CA LEU A 22 -5.71 1.51 5.08
C LEU A 22 -6.01 0.05 4.75
N THR A 23 -7.28 -0.30 4.65
CA THR A 23 -7.71 -1.64 4.23
C THR A 23 -8.69 -1.52 3.09
N THR A 24 -8.49 -2.29 2.03
CA THR A 24 -9.44 -2.31 0.91
C THR A 24 -10.80 -2.83 1.36
N GLY A 25 -11.84 -2.42 0.64
CA GLY A 25 -13.16 -3.06 0.68
C GLY A 25 -13.10 -4.54 0.30
N ALA A 26 -14.23 -5.22 0.45
CA ALA A 26 -14.39 -6.63 0.06
C ALA A 26 -14.29 -6.83 -1.46
N ASP A 27 -14.60 -5.80 -2.23
CA ASP A 27 -14.46 -5.69 -3.68
C ASP A 27 -13.02 -5.37 -4.15
N GLY A 28 -12.10 -5.12 -3.22
CA GLY A 28 -10.72 -4.74 -3.52
C GLY A 28 -10.50 -3.25 -3.76
N VAL A 29 -11.53 -2.41 -3.64
CA VAL A 29 -11.40 -0.96 -3.82
C VAL A 29 -10.77 -0.31 -2.57
N LEU A 30 -9.88 0.65 -2.79
CA LEU A 30 -9.28 1.47 -1.74
C LEU A 30 -9.66 2.94 -1.94
N SER A 31 -10.21 3.56 -0.90
CA SER A 31 -10.42 5.01 -0.85
C SER A 31 -9.33 5.65 0.00
N VAL A 32 -8.76 6.75 -0.49
CA VAL A 32 -7.67 7.47 0.18
C VAL A 32 -8.00 8.95 0.24
N ASP A 33 -8.08 9.49 1.46
CA ASP A 33 -8.16 10.93 1.68
C ASP A 33 -6.76 11.54 1.70
N TRP A 34 -6.43 12.29 0.65
CA TRP A 34 -5.11 12.91 0.48
C TRP A 34 -5.01 14.21 1.29
N PRO A 35 -4.11 14.30 2.29
CA PRO A 35 -4.02 15.49 3.14
C PRO A 35 -3.36 16.70 2.45
N SER A 36 -2.57 16.46 1.41
CA SER A 36 -1.86 17.50 0.66
C SER A 36 -1.46 17.00 -0.72
N ALA A 37 -1.22 17.92 -1.64
CA ALA A 37 -0.53 17.63 -2.90
C ALA A 37 0.90 17.12 -2.64
N GLY A 38 1.46 16.41 -3.61
CA GLY A 38 2.81 15.87 -3.61
C GLY A 38 2.88 14.38 -3.95
N MET A 39 4.09 13.83 -3.89
CA MET A 39 4.33 12.41 -4.13
C MET A 39 3.98 11.56 -2.91
N TYR A 40 3.42 10.38 -3.13
CA TYR A 40 3.13 9.39 -2.11
C TYR A 40 3.63 8.03 -2.55
N TRP A 41 4.22 7.29 -1.62
CA TRP A 41 4.58 5.91 -1.80
C TRP A 41 3.45 5.02 -1.27
N LEU A 42 3.00 4.07 -2.07
CA LEU A 42 1.99 3.09 -1.72
C LEU A 42 2.61 1.70 -1.75
N ASN A 43 2.33 0.91 -0.72
CA ASN A 43 2.75 -0.47 -0.64
C ASN A 43 1.63 -1.37 -0.10
N ALA A 44 1.47 -2.52 -0.74
CA ALA A 44 0.59 -3.58 -0.27
C ALA A 44 1.33 -4.92 -0.39
N THR A 45 1.28 -5.71 0.67
CA THR A 45 1.86 -7.05 0.70
C THR A 45 0.86 -8.04 1.28
N LEU A 46 0.85 -9.25 0.73
CA LEU A 46 0.05 -10.36 1.24
C LEU A 46 0.84 -11.65 1.11
N THR A 47 0.92 -12.40 2.20
CA THR A 47 1.39 -13.79 2.20
C THR A 47 0.25 -14.66 2.69
N ASP A 48 -0.08 -15.72 1.95
CA ASP A 48 -1.08 -16.70 2.36
C ASP A 48 -0.70 -18.12 1.88
N ALA A 49 -1.38 -19.13 2.42
CA ALA A 49 -1.20 -20.54 2.07
C ALA A 49 -2.00 -20.98 0.83
N LYS A 50 -2.45 -20.04 -0.02
CA LYS A 50 -3.28 -20.33 -1.21
C LYS A 50 -2.43 -20.47 -2.47
N ALA A 51 -1.24 -21.07 -2.34
CA ALA A 51 -0.37 -21.35 -3.48
C ALA A 51 -1.03 -22.40 -4.41
N THR A 52 -0.93 -22.17 -5.72
CA THR A 52 -1.47 -23.11 -6.74
C THR A 52 -0.38 -23.96 -7.39
N THR A 53 0.90 -23.65 -7.14
CA THR A 53 2.04 -24.37 -7.69
C THR A 53 2.34 -25.62 -6.86
N PRO A 54 2.51 -26.81 -7.48
CA PRO A 54 2.86 -28.02 -6.75
C PRO A 54 4.11 -27.83 -5.89
N ARG A 55 4.07 -28.35 -4.65
CA ARG A 55 5.13 -28.25 -3.62
C ARG A 55 5.37 -26.85 -3.03
N ALA A 56 4.65 -25.80 -3.45
CA ALA A 56 4.67 -24.52 -2.77
C ALA A 56 3.69 -24.52 -1.59
N THR A 57 4.13 -24.05 -0.42
CA THR A 57 3.30 -23.96 0.80
C THR A 57 2.66 -22.58 0.98
N GLU A 58 3.24 -21.54 0.37
CA GLU A 58 2.78 -20.16 0.48
C GLU A 58 2.94 -19.43 -0.85
N ARG A 59 2.15 -18.36 -1.02
CA ARG A 59 2.36 -17.35 -2.06
C ARG A 59 2.54 -15.98 -1.42
N ARG A 60 3.45 -15.19 -1.98
CA ARG A 60 3.68 -13.80 -1.60
C ARG A 60 3.35 -12.89 -2.78
N MET A 61 2.52 -11.91 -2.52
CA MET A 61 2.13 -10.87 -3.47
C MET A 61 2.60 -9.53 -2.92
N SER A 62 3.19 -8.70 -3.78
CA SER A 62 3.62 -7.35 -3.43
C SER A 62 3.30 -6.40 -4.56
N TYR A 63 2.73 -5.25 -4.21
CA TYR A 63 2.53 -4.15 -5.13
C TYR A 63 3.08 -2.88 -4.49
N VAL A 64 3.93 -2.19 -5.23
CA VAL A 64 4.57 -0.95 -4.79
C VAL A 64 4.46 0.05 -5.93
N THR A 65 4.00 1.26 -5.62
CA THR A 65 3.91 2.34 -6.60
C THR A 65 4.15 3.69 -5.94
N THR A 66 4.47 4.68 -6.78
CA THR A 66 4.51 6.07 -6.38
C THR A 66 3.41 6.82 -7.10
N LEU A 67 2.61 7.56 -6.34
CA LEU A 67 1.49 8.36 -6.81
C LEU A 67 1.84 9.83 -6.71
N GLU A 68 1.44 10.64 -7.69
CA GLU A 68 1.47 12.09 -7.60
C GLU A 68 0.06 12.62 -7.36
N VAL A 69 -0.11 13.40 -6.28
CA VAL A 69 -1.34 14.14 -6.01
C VAL A 69 -1.12 15.58 -6.43
N MET A 70 -1.82 16.02 -7.46
CA MET A 70 -1.74 17.39 -7.98
C MET A 70 -2.47 18.36 -7.04
N THR A 71 -2.05 19.62 -7.06
CA THR A 71 -2.87 20.70 -6.49
C THR A 71 -4.16 20.86 -7.30
N PRO A 72 -5.29 21.24 -6.68
CA PRO A 72 -6.51 21.59 -7.39
C PRO A 72 -6.30 22.68 -8.45
#